data_AF-A0A7G5EGR4-F1
#
_entry.id   AF-A0A7G5EGR4-F1
#
_cell.length_a   1.000
_cell.length_b   1.000
_cell.length_c   1.000
_cell.angle_alpha   90.00
_cell.angle_beta   90.00
_cell.angle_gamma   90.00
#
_symmetry.space_group_name_H-M   'P 1'
#
loop_
_entity.id
_entity.type
_entity.pdbx_description
1 polymer ?
#
loop_
_entity_poly.entity_id
_entity_poly.type
_entity_poly.pdbx_seq_one_letter_code
_entity_poly.pdbx_strand_id
1 'polypeptide(L)'
;MITDNVMTYGQILLFFVMCWLSYFVYWLLSRGPPFAFKLHRRSHKGPINLKNLTSKKHWARGEAVKVADDGTQTSNLYRVAGNTFGEAANRQCIAFLLPEQSQQNFQQAVSVVVDGLRIGNLSTRDLIPFRVMLRDARLDAQVTSCHAYIGGGGTALDGKKQRYSISLDVDWFEA
;
A
#
# COMPACT_ATOMS: atom_id res chain seq x y z
N MET A 1 10.83 -70.25 25.08
CA MET A 1 11.14 -69.09 25.94
C MET A 1 11.01 -67.85 25.08
N ILE A 2 9.92 -67.10 25.27
CA ILE A 2 9.67 -65.83 24.59
C ILE A 2 10.22 -64.77 25.54
N THR A 3 11.31 -64.10 25.15
CA THR A 3 11.86 -62.97 25.90
C THR A 3 10.98 -61.75 25.66
N ASP A 4 10.14 -61.42 26.63
CA ASP A 4 9.45 -60.14 26.68
C ASP A 4 10.49 -59.03 26.84
N ASN A 5 10.77 -58.32 25.75
CA ASN A 5 11.57 -57.10 25.77
C ASN A 5 10.76 -55.99 26.47
N VAL A 6 10.79 -55.97 27.80
CA VAL A 6 10.22 -54.89 28.60
C VAL A 6 11.06 -53.65 28.35
N MET A 7 10.60 -52.78 27.43
CA MET A 7 11.24 -51.49 27.18
C MET A 7 11.29 -50.70 28.48
N THR A 8 12.49 -50.27 28.86
CA THR A 8 12.68 -49.45 30.05
C THR A 8 12.08 -48.06 29.83
N TYR A 9 11.57 -47.43 30.89
CA TYR A 9 10.98 -46.08 30.83
C TYR A 9 11.89 -45.05 30.14
N GLY A 10 13.22 -45.21 30.28
CA GLY A 10 14.20 -44.37 29.59
C GLY A 10 14.22 -44.54 28.08
N GLN A 11 14.01 -45.76 27.57
CA GLN A 11 13.89 -46.01 26.13
C GLN A 11 12.60 -45.39 25.57
N ILE A 12 11.50 -45.51 26.31
CA ILE A 12 10.21 -44.91 25.92
C ILE A 12 10.34 -43.38 25.84
N LEU A 13 10.98 -42.75 26.83
CA LEU A 13 11.23 -41.30 26.82
C LEU A 13 12.07 -40.87 25.60
N LEU A 14 13.12 -41.62 25.29
CA LEU A 14 13.96 -41.36 24.11
C LEU A 14 13.17 -41.43 22.80
N PHE A 15 12.26 -42.41 22.66
CA PHE A 15 11.39 -42.51 21.49
C PHE A 15 10.47 -41.28 21.36
N PHE A 16 9.87 -40.81 22.45
CA PHE A 16 9.04 -39.60 22.42
C PHE A 16 9.83 -38.35 22.06
N VAL A 17 11.05 -38.19 22.60
CA VAL A 17 11.93 -37.07 22.28
C VAL A 17 12.35 -37.09 20.81
N MET A 18 12.67 -38.26 20.25
CA MET A 18 13.02 -38.42 18.83
C MET A 18 11.84 -38.14 17.90
N CYS A 19 10.64 -38.62 18.25
CA CYS A 19 9.41 -38.30 17.53
C CYS A 19 9.10 -36.80 17.58
N TRP A 20 9.25 -36.17 18.75
CA TRP A 20 9.01 -34.74 18.91
C TRP A 20 10.02 -33.88 18.13
N LEU A 21 11.30 -34.25 18.15
CA LEU A 21 12.34 -33.58 17.35
C LEU A 21 12.07 -33.72 15.86
N SER A 22 11.68 -34.92 15.40
CA SER A 22 11.34 -35.15 13.99
C SER A 22 10.11 -34.35 13.57
N TYR A 23 9.08 -34.29 14.41
CA TYR A 23 7.90 -33.45 14.21
C TYR A 23 8.28 -31.97 14.20
N PHE A 24 9.14 -31.53 15.10
CA PHE A 24 9.58 -30.13 15.20
C PHE A 24 10.40 -29.71 13.97
N VAL A 25 11.33 -30.56 13.51
CA VAL A 25 12.10 -30.35 12.29
C VAL A 25 11.17 -30.35 11.06
N TYR A 26 10.26 -31.32 10.98
CA TYR A 26 9.25 -31.36 9.91
C TYR A 26 8.38 -30.09 9.92
N TRP A 27 7.95 -29.63 11.08
CA TRP A 27 7.17 -28.41 11.25
C TRP A 27 7.98 -27.15 10.92
N LEU A 28 9.27 -27.12 11.22
CA LEU A 28 10.17 -26.02 10.88
C LEU A 28 10.42 -25.96 9.36
N LEU A 29 10.55 -27.11 8.69
CA LEU A 29 10.70 -27.19 7.23
C LEU A 29 9.37 -26.99 6.49
N SER A 30 8.25 -27.43 7.07
CA SER A 30 6.90 -27.32 6.52
C SER A 30 6.25 -25.96 6.77
N ARG A 31 6.81 -25.19 7.71
CA ARG A 31 6.75 -23.73 7.66
C ARG A 31 7.57 -23.30 6.44
N GLY A 32 6.95 -23.42 5.28
CA GLY A 32 7.44 -22.83 4.04
C GLY A 32 7.91 -21.39 4.28
N PRO A 33 8.81 -20.86 3.44
CA PRO A 33 9.47 -19.58 3.65
C PRO A 33 8.45 -18.54 4.13
N PRO A 34 8.77 -17.78 5.20
CA PRO A 34 7.83 -16.86 5.82
C PRO A 34 7.20 -16.09 4.70
N PHE A 35 5.86 -16.28 4.54
CA PHE A 35 5.02 -15.74 3.48
C PHE A 35 5.85 -14.77 2.67
N ALA A 36 6.49 -15.27 1.59
CA ALA A 36 7.25 -14.38 0.74
C ALA A 36 6.24 -13.32 0.38
N PHE A 37 6.36 -12.15 1.03
CA PHE A 37 5.59 -10.98 0.69
C PHE A 37 5.81 -10.98 -0.81
N LYS A 38 4.74 -11.22 -1.58
CA LYS A 38 4.78 -11.00 -3.00
C LYS A 38 5.06 -9.51 -3.07
N LEU A 39 6.34 -9.17 -3.01
CA LEU A 39 6.93 -7.90 -3.34
C LEU A 39 6.38 -7.73 -4.72
N HIS A 40 5.26 -7.00 -4.78
CA HIS A 40 4.56 -6.72 -6.01
C HIS A 40 5.66 -6.22 -6.91
N ARG A 41 5.99 -7.06 -7.89
CA ARG A 41 7.18 -6.91 -8.72
C ARG A 41 7.05 -5.51 -9.27
N ARG A 42 7.93 -4.63 -8.78
CA ARG A 42 7.92 -3.20 -9.08
C ARG A 42 7.67 -3.02 -10.56
N SER A 43 6.45 -2.63 -10.93
CA SER A 43 6.29 -1.77 -12.07
C SER A 43 6.75 -0.42 -11.57
N HIS A 44 8.08 -0.23 -11.57
CA HIS A 44 8.66 1.08 -11.43
C HIS A 44 8.35 1.81 -12.74
N LYS A 45 7.06 2.14 -12.96
CA LYS A 45 6.67 3.10 -13.97
C LYS A 45 7.53 4.32 -13.68
N GLY A 46 8.37 4.69 -14.65
CA GLY A 46 9.28 5.82 -14.53
C GLY A 46 8.53 7.10 -14.16
N PRO A 47 9.27 8.18 -13.84
CA PRO A 47 8.66 9.48 -13.56
C PRO A 47 7.66 9.82 -14.67
N ILE A 48 6.40 10.03 -14.28
CA ILE A 48 5.33 10.30 -15.22
C ILE A 48 5.50 11.75 -15.64
N ASN A 49 5.73 11.97 -16.94
CA ASN A 49 5.98 13.30 -17.47
C ASN A 49 4.68 14.13 -17.34
N LEU A 50 4.65 15.13 -16.44
CA LEU A 50 3.42 15.92 -16.20
C LEU A 50 2.92 16.63 -17.46
N LYS A 51 3.80 16.93 -18.41
CA LYS A 51 3.43 17.57 -19.69
C LYS A 51 2.46 16.71 -20.52
N ASN A 52 2.43 15.40 -20.28
CA ASN A 52 1.51 14.46 -20.93
C ASN A 52 0.24 14.23 -20.10
N LEU A 53 0.16 14.76 -18.88
CA LEU A 53 -1.00 14.65 -17.99
C LEU A 53 -1.89 15.89 -18.16
N THR A 54 -2.55 15.99 -19.30
CA THR A 54 -3.58 17.02 -19.50
C THR A 54 -4.83 16.58 -18.73
N SER A 55 -5.07 17.16 -17.55
CA SER A 55 -6.28 16.86 -16.79
C SER A 55 -7.50 17.42 -17.54
N LYS A 56 -8.46 16.56 -17.90
CA LYS A 56 -9.68 16.99 -18.60
C LYS A 56 -10.68 17.67 -17.67
N LYS A 57 -10.69 17.29 -16.39
CA LYS A 57 -11.54 17.87 -15.35
C LYS A 57 -10.70 18.08 -14.09
N HIS A 58 -10.88 19.25 -13.47
CA HIS A 58 -10.37 19.58 -12.16
C HIS A 58 -11.53 19.51 -11.16
N TRP A 59 -11.40 18.68 -10.13
CA TRP A 59 -12.45 18.48 -9.14
C TRP A 59 -12.48 19.61 -8.11
N ALA A 60 -13.69 19.95 -7.66
CA ALA A 60 -13.90 20.92 -6.59
C ALA A 60 -13.40 20.38 -5.24
N ARG A 61 -13.12 21.31 -4.33
CA ARG A 61 -12.73 21.00 -2.95
C ARG A 61 -13.93 20.46 -2.19
N GLY A 62 -13.75 19.37 -1.45
CA GLY A 62 -14.80 18.65 -0.74
C GLY A 62 -14.25 17.81 0.41
N GLU A 63 -14.45 16.49 0.34
CA GLU A 63 -14.07 15.57 1.41
C GLU A 63 -12.58 15.18 1.34
N ALA A 64 -11.93 15.12 2.50
CA ALA A 64 -10.54 14.69 2.63
C ALA A 64 -10.43 13.15 2.57
N VAL A 65 -10.20 12.63 1.37
CA VAL A 65 -10.07 11.21 1.07
C VAL A 65 -8.64 10.74 1.29
N LYS A 66 -8.46 9.73 2.15
CA LYS A 66 -7.14 9.21 2.49
C LYS A 66 -6.62 8.28 1.38
N VAL A 67 -5.42 8.55 0.88
CA VAL A 67 -4.76 7.64 -0.06
C VAL A 67 -4.23 6.43 0.70
N ALA A 68 -4.40 5.24 0.12
CA ALA A 68 -3.82 4.02 0.68
C ALA A 68 -2.30 4.07 0.46
N ASP A 69 -1.55 4.22 1.57
CA ASP A 69 -0.11 4.05 1.58
C ASP A 69 0.20 2.62 2.00
N ASP A 70 0.73 1.83 1.06
CA ASP A 70 1.25 0.48 1.30
C ASP A 70 2.72 0.51 1.80
N GLY A 71 3.27 1.70 2.04
CA GLY A 71 4.65 1.92 2.46
C GLY A 71 5.66 1.78 1.32
N THR A 72 5.22 1.43 0.12
CA THR A 72 6.12 1.20 -1.01
C THR A 72 6.59 2.49 -1.67
N GLN A 73 5.80 3.57 -1.53
CA GLN A 73 5.99 4.85 -2.20
C GLN A 73 6.30 6.01 -1.23
N THR A 74 6.59 5.69 0.04
CA THR A 74 6.93 6.68 1.08
C THR A 74 8.13 7.56 0.68
N SER A 75 9.08 7.04 -0.10
CA SER A 75 10.22 7.82 -0.62
C SER A 75 9.79 8.89 -1.63
N ASN A 76 8.80 8.62 -2.47
CA ASN A 76 8.25 9.61 -3.38
C ASN A 76 7.46 10.67 -2.60
N LEU A 77 6.71 10.26 -1.59
CA LEU A 77 5.98 11.19 -0.73
C LEU A 77 6.92 12.12 0.03
N TYR A 78 8.06 11.64 0.52
CA TYR A 78 9.11 12.47 1.10
C TYR A 78 9.65 13.50 0.10
N ARG A 79 9.92 13.08 -1.14
CA ARG A 79 10.42 13.98 -2.21
C ARG A 79 9.43 15.08 -2.57
N VAL A 80 8.13 14.77 -2.57
CA VAL A 80 7.08 15.77 -2.87
C VAL A 80 6.79 16.65 -1.65
N ALA A 81 6.87 16.11 -0.44
CA ALA A 81 6.71 16.87 0.79
C ALA A 81 7.77 17.98 0.91
N GLY A 82 9.01 17.70 0.51
CA GLY A 82 10.10 18.69 0.47
C GLY A 82 10.43 19.30 1.84
N ASN A 83 10.07 18.62 2.93
CA ASN A 83 10.27 19.13 4.29
C ASN A 83 11.70 18.91 4.78
N THR A 84 12.14 19.81 5.66
CA THR A 84 13.42 19.69 6.37
C THR A 84 13.31 18.61 7.46
N PHE A 85 14.43 17.97 7.80
CA PHE A 85 14.46 16.93 8.82
C PHE A 85 13.92 17.43 10.16
N GLY A 86 12.86 16.80 10.67
CA GLY A 86 12.22 17.14 11.95
C GLY A 86 11.01 18.06 11.84
N GLU A 87 10.80 18.73 10.70
CA GLU A 87 9.61 19.55 10.46
C GLU A 87 8.46 18.70 9.93
N ALA A 88 7.23 19.02 10.38
CA ALA A 88 6.04 18.44 9.79
C ALA A 88 5.82 19.03 8.39
N ALA A 89 5.69 18.16 7.40
CA ALA A 89 5.21 18.53 6.08
C ALA A 89 3.78 19.07 6.20
N ASN A 90 3.56 20.26 5.66
CA ASN A 90 2.25 20.89 5.51
C ASN A 90 2.26 21.60 4.15
N ARG A 91 1.92 20.85 3.10
CA ARG A 91 1.96 21.36 1.72
C ARG A 91 0.67 21.01 1.00
N GLN A 92 0.03 22.04 0.44
CA GLN A 92 -1.03 21.88 -0.55
C GLN A 92 -0.40 21.67 -1.94
N CYS A 93 -0.92 20.69 -2.68
CA CYS A 93 -0.45 20.31 -4.00
C CYS A 93 -1.62 19.86 -4.88
N ILE A 94 -1.37 19.74 -6.19
CA ILE A 94 -2.35 19.19 -7.13
C ILE A 94 -1.99 17.73 -7.39
N ALA A 95 -2.95 16.83 -7.14
CA ALA A 95 -2.82 15.42 -7.46
C ALA A 95 -3.55 15.09 -8.76
N PHE A 96 -2.94 14.21 -9.54
CA PHE A 96 -3.51 13.65 -10.76
C PHE A 96 -3.96 12.21 -10.48
N LEU A 97 -5.20 11.92 -10.82
CA LEU A 97 -5.83 10.60 -10.69
C LEU A 97 -5.75 9.91 -12.04
N LEU A 98 -5.01 8.81 -12.08
CA LEU A 98 -4.81 7.99 -13.28
C LEU A 98 -5.53 6.66 -13.09
N PRO A 99 -6.67 6.42 -13.77
CA PRO A 99 -7.28 5.10 -13.79
C PRO A 99 -6.36 4.12 -14.52
N GLU A 100 -5.86 3.11 -13.82
CA GLU A 100 -5.06 2.04 -14.40
C GLU A 100 -5.97 0.86 -14.78
N GLN A 101 -5.99 0.54 -16.06
CA GLN A 101 -6.60 -0.69 -16.55
C GLN A 101 -5.59 -1.83 -16.34
N SER A 102 -5.66 -2.50 -15.18
CA SER A 102 -4.87 -3.70 -14.95
C SER A 102 -5.55 -4.90 -15.58
N GLN A 103 -4.84 -5.63 -16.45
CA GLN A 103 -5.34 -6.90 -17.01
C GLN A 103 -5.34 -8.04 -15.97
N GLN A 104 -4.64 -7.87 -14.84
CA GLN A 104 -4.47 -8.93 -13.82
C GLN A 104 -5.34 -8.75 -12.57
N ASN A 105 -5.91 -7.58 -12.35
CA ASN A 105 -6.84 -7.33 -11.24
C ASN A 105 -8.18 -6.89 -11.83
N PHE A 106 -9.24 -7.65 -11.51
CA PHE A 106 -10.62 -7.26 -11.82
C PHE A 106 -11.02 -5.90 -11.21
N GLN A 107 -10.27 -5.44 -10.21
CA GLN A 107 -10.35 -4.08 -9.68
C GLN A 107 -9.41 -3.15 -10.48
N GLN A 108 -10.01 -2.32 -11.32
CA GLN A 108 -9.33 -1.17 -11.95
C GLN A 108 -8.80 -0.26 -10.84
N ALA A 109 -7.50 -0.29 -10.57
CA ALA A 109 -6.86 0.54 -9.57
C ALA A 109 -6.73 1.98 -10.08
N VAL A 110 -6.82 2.97 -9.19
CA VAL A 110 -6.60 4.37 -9.53
C VAL A 110 -5.33 4.82 -8.84
N SER A 111 -4.33 5.19 -9.63
CA SER A 111 -3.06 5.70 -9.11
C SER A 111 -3.10 7.21 -8.91
N VAL A 112 -2.55 7.65 -7.79
CA VAL A 112 -2.40 9.05 -7.42
C VAL A 112 -0.98 9.50 -7.74
N VAL A 113 -0.86 10.57 -8.53
CA VAL A 113 0.42 11.11 -9.00
C VAL A 113 0.51 12.59 -8.62
N VAL A 114 1.59 13.00 -7.98
CA VAL A 114 1.84 14.39 -7.57
C VAL A 114 3.25 14.76 -8.03
N ASP A 115 3.42 15.94 -8.64
CA ASP A 115 4.72 16.41 -9.16
C ASP A 115 5.42 15.34 -10.05
N GLY A 116 4.63 14.54 -10.79
CA GLY A 116 5.13 13.50 -11.70
C GLY A 116 5.59 12.21 -11.02
N LEU A 117 5.47 12.14 -9.70
CA LEU A 117 5.79 10.97 -8.89
C LEU A 117 4.50 10.28 -8.47
N ARG A 118 4.45 8.95 -8.63
CA ARG A 118 3.36 8.15 -8.07
C ARG A 118 3.53 8.06 -6.56
N ILE A 119 2.48 8.42 -5.84
CA ILE A 119 2.45 8.49 -4.37
C ILE A 119 1.72 7.30 -3.76
N GLY A 120 0.68 6.82 -4.42
CA GLY A 120 -0.05 5.64 -3.97
C GLY A 120 -1.21 5.32 -4.89
N ASN A 121 -2.11 4.48 -4.39
CA ASN A 121 -3.37 4.18 -5.04
C ASN A 121 -4.53 4.64 -4.16
N LEU A 122 -5.65 4.97 -4.80
CA LEU A 122 -6.88 5.29 -4.11
C LEU A 122 -7.34 4.07 -3.30
N SER A 123 -7.94 4.33 -2.13
CA SER A 123 -8.46 3.27 -1.27
C SER A 123 -9.60 2.52 -1.98
N THR A 124 -9.78 1.22 -1.70
CA THR A 124 -10.86 0.43 -2.29
C THR A 124 -12.25 0.99 -1.94
N ARG A 125 -12.39 1.68 -0.80
CA ARG A 125 -13.66 2.30 -0.38
C ARG A 125 -14.03 3.46 -1.30
N ASP A 126 -13.06 4.29 -1.65
CA ASP A 126 -13.27 5.51 -2.44
C ASP A 126 -13.16 5.26 -3.94
N LEU A 127 -12.66 4.08 -4.33
CA LEU A 127 -12.55 3.66 -5.72
C LEU A 127 -13.92 3.44 -6.39
N ILE A 128 -14.92 2.96 -5.64
CA ILE A 128 -16.27 2.74 -6.16
C ILE A 128 -16.97 4.07 -6.49
N PRO A 129 -17.14 5.03 -5.56
CA PRO A 129 -17.79 6.30 -5.86
C PRO A 129 -17.06 7.07 -6.96
N PHE A 130 -15.72 7.09 -6.94
CA PHE A 130 -14.95 7.73 -8.00
C PHE A 130 -15.20 7.16 -9.40
N ARG A 131 -15.38 5.84 -9.53
CA ARG A 131 -15.67 5.21 -10.83
C ARG A 131 -17.06 5.54 -11.34
N VAL A 132 -18.05 5.56 -10.45
CA VAL A 132 -19.42 5.98 -10.80
C VAL A 132 -19.38 7.41 -11.32
N MET A 133 -18.70 8.29 -10.60
CA MET A 133 -18.53 9.68 -10.97
C MET A 133 -17.81 9.88 -12.32
N LEU A 134 -16.72 9.13 -12.57
CA LEU A 134 -16.02 9.18 -13.86
C LEU A 134 -16.91 8.75 -15.02
N ARG A 135 -17.74 7.72 -14.81
CA ARG A 135 -18.69 7.24 -15.81
C ARG A 135 -19.79 8.26 -16.08
N ASP A 136 -20.36 8.84 -15.02
CA ASP A 136 -21.41 9.87 -15.12
C ASP A 136 -20.89 11.11 -15.86
N ALA A 137 -19.65 11.52 -15.58
CA ALA A 137 -18.99 12.62 -16.28
C ALA A 137 -18.53 12.26 -17.72
N ARG A 138 -18.72 11.01 -18.18
CA ARG A 138 -18.19 10.47 -19.46
C ARG A 138 -16.67 10.64 -19.61
N LEU A 139 -15.96 10.62 -18.49
CA LEU A 139 -14.50 10.73 -18.38
C LEU A 139 -13.85 9.36 -18.13
N ASP A 140 -14.52 8.27 -18.49
CA ASP A 140 -13.99 6.91 -18.39
C ASP A 140 -12.59 6.82 -18.99
N ALA A 141 -11.63 6.32 -18.20
CA ALA A 141 -10.21 6.19 -18.52
C ALA A 141 -9.43 7.50 -18.76
N GLN A 142 -9.98 8.66 -18.39
CA GLN A 142 -9.29 9.95 -18.53
C GLN A 142 -8.58 10.39 -17.26
N VAL A 143 -7.50 11.16 -17.41
CA VAL A 143 -6.77 11.75 -16.29
C VAL A 143 -7.57 12.93 -15.74
N THR A 144 -7.79 12.92 -14.43
CA THR A 144 -8.42 14.04 -13.72
C THR A 144 -7.47 14.60 -12.68
N SER A 145 -7.67 15.86 -12.29
CA SER A 145 -6.87 16.52 -11.26
C SER A 145 -7.73 16.94 -10.07
N CYS A 146 -7.14 16.91 -8.89
CA CYS A 146 -7.77 17.40 -7.67
C CYS A 146 -6.75 18.08 -6.76
N HIS A 147 -7.27 18.78 -5.76
CA HIS A 147 -6.45 19.29 -4.68
C HIS A 147 -6.04 18.14 -3.76
N ALA A 148 -4.84 18.22 -3.22
CA ALA A 148 -4.32 17.27 -2.26
C ALA A 148 -3.50 17.98 -1.20
N TYR A 149 -3.53 17.43 0.00
CA TYR A 149 -2.82 17.91 1.16
C TYR A 149 -1.83 16.85 1.64
N ILE A 150 -0.56 17.23 1.74
CA ILE A 150 0.50 16.38 2.27
C ILE A 150 0.80 16.84 3.70
N GLY A 151 0.66 15.90 4.63
CA GLY A 151 0.86 16.06 6.06
C GLY A 151 1.87 15.07 6.64
N GLY A 152 2.39 15.36 7.84
CA GLY A 152 3.15 14.39 8.65
C GLY A 152 4.66 14.50 8.47
N GLY A 153 5.41 13.41 8.67
CA GLY A 153 6.87 13.39 8.48
C GLY A 153 7.72 14.08 9.55
N GLY A 154 7.10 14.86 10.44
CA GLY A 154 7.75 15.52 11.56
C GLY A 154 8.05 14.57 12.72
N THR A 155 8.82 15.07 13.68
CA THR A 155 9.04 14.38 14.95
C THR A 155 7.99 14.84 15.94
N ALA A 156 7.19 13.91 16.48
CA ALA A 156 6.25 14.22 17.55
C ALA A 156 7.01 14.66 18.82
N LEU A 157 6.30 15.32 19.75
CA LEU A 157 6.86 15.74 21.04
C LEU A 157 7.46 14.56 21.85
N ASP A 158 6.98 13.35 21.61
CA ASP A 158 7.48 12.08 22.19
C ASP A 158 8.72 11.51 21.46
N GLY A 159 9.37 12.29 20.59
CA GLY A 159 10.52 11.84 19.79
C GLY A 159 10.19 10.83 18.68
N LYS A 160 8.93 10.39 18.57
CA LYS A 160 8.47 9.45 17.54
C LYS A 160 8.34 10.14 16.18
N LYS A 161 8.92 9.54 15.15
CA LYS A 161 8.73 9.98 13.77
C LYS A 161 7.30 9.72 13.32
N GLN A 162 6.60 10.77 12.91
CA GLN A 162 5.27 10.66 12.32
C GLN A 162 5.40 10.19 10.87
N ARG A 163 4.46 9.32 10.45
CA ARG A 163 4.40 8.87 9.05
C ARG A 163 3.89 10.03 8.18
N TYR A 164 4.37 10.07 6.93
CA TYR A 164 3.78 10.94 5.93
C TYR A 164 2.38 10.41 5.58
N SER A 165 1.47 11.34 5.32
CA SER A 165 0.12 11.05 4.86
C SER A 165 -0.26 12.04 3.77
N ILE A 166 -1.00 11.57 2.78
CA ILE A 166 -1.62 12.42 1.78
C ILE A 166 -3.14 12.23 1.82
N SER A 167 -3.85 13.34 1.82
CA SER A 167 -5.31 13.41 1.76
C SER A 167 -5.69 14.14 0.48
N LEU A 168 -6.53 13.54 -0.34
CA LEU A 168 -7.11 14.16 -1.52
C LEU A 168 -8.33 14.95 -1.09
N ASP A 169 -8.45 16.18 -1.55
CA ASP A 169 -9.59 17.04 -1.29
C ASP A 169 -10.50 16.98 -2.52
N VAL A 170 -11.51 16.11 -2.45
CA VAL A 170 -12.42 15.84 -3.57
C VAL A 170 -13.84 15.67 -3.07
N ASP A 171 -14.77 16.39 -3.68
CA ASP A 171 -16.19 16.05 -3.61
C ASP A 171 -16.55 15.06 -4.73
N TRP A 172 -16.85 13.81 -4.38
CA TRP A 172 -17.30 12.80 -5.34
C TRP A 172 -18.78 12.97 -5.74
N PHE A 173 -19.55 13.76 -4.99
CA PHE A 173 -21.00 13.88 -5.13
C PHE A 173 -21.42 15.13 -5.91
N GLU A 174 -20.54 16.12 -6.10
CA GLU A 174 -20.80 17.35 -6.84
C GLU A 174 -20.57 17.19 -8.38
N ALA A 175 -20.89 16.03 -8.94
CA ALA A 175 -20.47 15.58 -10.29
C ALA A 175 -21.05 16.37 -11.47
#